data_AF-A0A180EJK5-F1
#
_entry.id   AF-A0A180EJK5-F1
#
_cell.length_a   1.000
_cell.length_b   1.000
_cell.length_c   1.000
_cell.angle_alpha   90.00
_cell.angle_beta   90.00
_cell.angle_gamma   90.00
#
_symmetry.space_group_name_H-M   'P 1'
#
loop_
_entity.id
_entity.type
_entity.pdbx_description
1 polymer ?
#
loop_
_entity_poly.entity_id
_entity_poly.type
_entity_poly.pdbx_seq_one_letter_code
_entity_poly.pdbx_strand_id
1 'polypeptide(L)'
;MTKIDMRTESQQILERIDERFLAAVYALLKTYEREEQDVQGEVIGYNIKNNEPILASEADDVFEKIVNDVKRGNYLDVDDIIAKKSAQW
;
A
#
# COMPACT_ATOMS: atom_id res chain seq x y z
N MET A 1 10.19 -9.03 23.78
CA MET A 1 9.43 -7.76 23.78
C MET A 1 7.96 -8.10 23.79
N THR A 2 7.20 -7.70 24.80
CA THR A 2 5.74 -7.91 24.82
C THR A 2 5.02 -6.71 24.21
N LYS A 3 3.74 -6.89 23.84
CA LYS A 3 2.88 -5.79 23.33
C LYS A 3 2.76 -4.63 24.32
N ILE A 4 2.80 -4.94 25.61
CA ILE A 4 2.76 -3.95 26.69
C ILE A 4 4.04 -3.12 26.67
N ASP A 5 5.20 -3.80 26.63
CA ASP A 5 6.51 -3.13 26.58
C ASP A 5 6.61 -2.17 25.38
N MET A 6 6.19 -2.62 24.18
CA MET A 6 6.22 -1.79 22.97
C MET A 6 5.33 -0.54 23.08
N ARG A 7 4.16 -0.64 23.71
CA ARG A 7 3.27 0.51 23.94
C ARG A 7 3.88 1.51 24.91
N THR A 8 4.43 1.01 26.02
CA THR A 8 5.06 1.83 27.04
C THR A 8 6.28 2.56 26.50
N GLU A 9 7.16 1.86 25.77
CA GLU A 9 8.34 2.48 25.15
C GLU A 9 7.95 3.53 24.10
N SER A 10 6.94 3.24 23.28
CA SER A 10 6.45 4.18 22.26
C SER A 10 5.89 5.46 22.88
N GLN A 11 5.11 5.37 23.97
CA GLN A 11 4.63 6.55 24.71
C GLN A 11 5.78 7.41 25.24
N GLN A 12 6.80 6.78 25.83
CA GLN A 12 7.96 7.51 26.34
C GLN A 12 8.77 8.20 25.24
N ILE A 13 8.85 7.62 24.04
CA ILE A 13 9.48 8.26 22.88
C ILE A 13 8.67 9.49 22.46
N LEU A 14 7.34 9.35 22.35
CA LEU A 14 6.45 10.43 21.94
C LEU A 14 6.46 11.62 22.91
N GLU A 15 6.69 11.40 24.20
CA GLU A 15 6.82 12.48 25.20
C GLU A 15 8.11 13.31 25.05
N ARG A 16 9.14 12.77 24.39
CA ARG A 16 10.47 13.39 24.30
C ARG A 16 10.74 14.09 22.98
N ILE A 17 9.91 13.87 21.96
CA ILE A 17 10.10 14.45 20.63
C ILE A 17 9.52 15.86 20.55
N ASP A 18 10.08 16.69 19.66
CA ASP A 18 9.58 18.04 19.43
C ASP A 18 8.22 18.03 18.71
N GLU A 19 7.52 19.17 18.80
CA GLU A 19 6.16 19.34 18.28
C GLU A 19 6.04 19.10 16.78
N ARG A 20 7.06 19.44 15.98
CA ARG A 20 7.02 19.22 14.52
C ARG A 20 7.11 17.74 14.20
N PHE A 21 7.98 17.02 14.89
CA PHE A 21 8.10 15.59 14.70
C PHE A 21 6.87 14.84 15.26
N LEU A 22 6.32 15.29 16.39
CA LEU A 22 5.07 14.76 16.95
C LEU A 22 3.90 14.90 15.97
N ALA A 23 3.77 16.05 15.31
CA ALA A 23 2.73 16.25 14.30
C ALA A 23 2.86 15.29 13.10
N ALA A 24 4.09 15.00 12.66
CA ALA A 24 4.34 14.03 11.59
C ALA A 24 3.98 12.60 12.01
N VAL A 25 4.37 12.19 13.22
CA VAL A 25 4.03 10.87 13.77
C VAL A 25 2.52 10.75 13.97
N TYR A 26 1.86 11.78 14.47
CA TYR A 26 0.39 11.82 14.60
C TYR A 26 -0.30 11.64 13.26
N ALA A 27 0.15 12.34 12.21
CA ALA A 27 -0.39 12.19 10.87
C ALA A 27 -0.23 10.75 10.35
N LEU A 28 0.96 10.15 10.53
CA LEU A 28 1.22 8.76 10.15
C LEU A 28 0.28 7.79 10.88
N LEU A 29 0.18 7.89 12.22
CA LEU A 29 -0.68 7.03 13.03
C LEU A 29 -2.16 7.17 12.64
N LYS A 30 -2.61 8.39 12.33
CA LYS A 30 -3.98 8.63 11.85
C LYS A 30 -4.24 8.04 10.48
N THR A 31 -3.25 8.01 9.58
CA THR A 31 -3.38 7.33 8.29
C THR A 31 -3.56 5.84 8.49
N TYR A 32 -2.73 5.18 9.31
CA TYR A 32 -2.89 3.76 9.61
C TYR A 32 -4.22 3.44 10.31
N GLU A 33 -4.64 4.27 11.27
CA GLU A 33 -5.95 4.10 11.94
C GLU A 33 -7.12 4.20 10.95
N ARG A 34 -7.03 5.08 9.95
CA ARG A 34 -8.05 5.20 8.89
C ARG A 34 -7.99 4.05 7.89
N GLU A 35 -6.80 3.65 7.45
CA GLU A 35 -6.63 2.52 6.53
C GLU A 35 -7.13 1.21 7.16
N GLU A 36 -6.91 0.99 8.46
CA GLU A 36 -7.51 -0.15 9.19
C GLU A 36 -9.04 -0.05 9.33
N GLN A 37 -9.62 1.15 9.33
CA GLN A 37 -11.06 1.36 9.44
C GLN A 37 -11.78 1.27 8.08
N ASP A 38 -11.14 1.74 7.02
CA ASP A 38 -11.72 1.84 5.68
C ASP A 38 -11.55 0.55 4.85
N VAL A 39 -10.59 -0.32 5.22
CA VAL A 39 -10.33 -1.57 4.49
C VAL A 39 -10.71 -2.78 5.33
N GLN A 40 -11.87 -3.40 5.04
CA GLN A 40 -12.31 -4.67 5.63
C GLN A 40 -11.56 -5.89 5.03
N GLY A 41 -10.24 -5.81 4.92
CA GLY A 41 -9.43 -6.90 4.36
C GLY A 41 -7.96 -6.52 4.24
N GLU A 42 -7.07 -7.51 4.29
CA GLU A 42 -5.64 -7.31 4.05
C GLU A 42 -5.41 -6.87 2.60
N VAL A 43 -4.84 -5.68 2.38
CA VAL A 43 -4.51 -5.17 1.04
C VAL A 43 -3.23 -5.86 0.56
N ILE A 44 -3.31 -6.53 -0.58
CA ILE A 44 -2.16 -7.23 -1.19
C ILE A 44 -1.59 -6.53 -2.41
N GLY A 45 -2.26 -5.47 -2.88
CA GLY A 45 -1.81 -4.69 -4.03
C GLY A 45 -2.80 -3.60 -4.43
N TYR A 46 -2.51 -2.94 -5.55
CA TYR A 46 -3.35 -1.89 -6.10
C TYR A 46 -3.54 -2.08 -7.60
N ASN A 47 -4.75 -1.82 -8.07
CA ASN A 47 -5.07 -1.86 -9.49
C ASN A 47 -4.43 -0.66 -10.20
N ILE A 48 -3.59 -0.95 -11.19
CA ILE A 48 -2.81 0.06 -11.94
C ILE A 48 -3.65 1.06 -12.76
N LYS A 49 -4.94 0.77 -13.02
CA LYS A 49 -5.81 1.64 -13.84
C LYS A 49 -6.60 2.65 -13.03
N ASN A 50 -7.10 2.26 -11.86
CA ASN A 50 -8.00 3.06 -11.04
C ASN A 50 -7.49 3.30 -9.61
N ASN A 51 -6.33 2.72 -9.26
CA ASN A 51 -5.69 2.83 -7.94
C ASN A 51 -6.55 2.28 -6.79
N GLU A 52 -7.50 1.39 -7.07
CA GLU A 52 -8.29 0.71 -6.05
C GLU A 52 -7.45 -0.40 -5.38
N PRO A 53 -7.59 -0.60 -4.06
CA PRO A 53 -6.91 -1.67 -3.34
C PRO A 53 -7.44 -3.04 -3.79
N ILE A 54 -6.53 -4.00 -3.93
CA ILE A 54 -6.85 -5.40 -4.17
C ILE A 54 -6.75 -6.12 -2.83
N LEU A 55 -7.84 -6.75 -2.39
CA LEU A 55 -7.90 -7.43 -1.10
C LEU A 55 -7.43 -8.88 -1.21
N ALA A 56 -6.89 -9.42 -0.12
CA ALA A 56 -6.45 -10.81 -0.04
C ALA A 56 -7.58 -11.81 -0.35
N SER A 57 -8.83 -11.46 -0.03
CA SER A 57 -10.01 -12.26 -0.37
C SER A 57 -10.29 -12.35 -1.87
N GLU A 58 -9.76 -11.43 -2.67
CA GLU A 58 -9.94 -11.34 -4.12
C GLU A 58 -8.70 -11.82 -4.89
N ALA A 59 -7.66 -12.26 -4.16
CA ALA A 59 -6.34 -12.56 -4.72
C ALA A 59 -6.39 -13.64 -5.81
N ASP A 60 -7.07 -14.76 -5.53
CA ASP A 60 -7.10 -15.92 -6.42
C ASP A 60 -7.74 -15.56 -7.77
N ASP A 61 -8.90 -14.89 -7.74
CA ASP A 61 -9.61 -14.45 -8.94
C ASP A 61 -8.80 -13.45 -9.77
N VAL A 62 -8.14 -12.49 -9.08
CA VAL A 62 -7.31 -11.47 -9.73
C VAL A 62 -6.07 -12.11 -10.38
N PHE A 63 -5.37 -12.99 -9.67
CA PHE A 63 -4.16 -13.62 -10.21
C PHE A 63 -4.47 -14.60 -11.33
N GLU A 64 -5.55 -15.38 -11.23
CA GLU A 64 -5.99 -16.25 -12.33
C GLU A 64 -6.28 -15.45 -13.60
N LYS A 65 -6.96 -14.31 -13.47
CA LYS A 65 -7.22 -13.41 -14.60
C LYS A 65 -5.93 -12.87 -15.22
N ILE A 66 -4.99 -12.40 -14.40
CA ILE A 66 -3.69 -11.90 -14.88
C ILE A 66 -2.93 -12.99 -15.64
N VAL A 67 -2.87 -14.21 -15.10
CA VAL A 67 -2.20 -15.34 -15.78
C VAL A 67 -2.87 -15.66 -17.11
N ASN A 68 -4.19 -15.66 -17.17
CA ASN A 68 -4.93 -15.93 -18.40
C ASN A 68 -4.76 -14.82 -19.45
N ASP A 69 -4.67 -13.55 -19.04
CA ASP A 69 -4.39 -12.44 -19.95
C ASP A 69 -2.98 -12.53 -20.53
N VAL A 70 -1.98 -12.85 -19.71
CA VAL A 70 -0.60 -13.09 -20.19
C VAL A 70 -0.55 -14.26 -21.18
N LYS A 71 -1.21 -15.38 -20.88
CA LYS A 71 -1.30 -16.54 -21.80
C LYS A 71 -1.94 -16.19 -23.15
N ARG A 72 -2.84 -15.20 -23.18
CA ARG A 72 -3.47 -14.70 -24.41
C ARG A 72 -2.64 -13.65 -25.14
N GLY A 73 -1.46 -13.29 -24.62
CA GLY A 73 -0.60 -12.25 -25.18
C GLY A 73 -1.01 -10.83 -24.78
N ASN A 74 -1.94 -10.66 -23.84
CA ASN A 74 -2.37 -9.36 -23.33
C ASN A 74 -1.47 -8.91 -22.18
N TYR A 75 -0.22 -8.61 -22.47
CA TYR A 75 0.74 -8.04 -21.53
C TYR A 75 1.33 -6.73 -22.07
N LEU A 76 1.89 -5.93 -21.17
CA LEU A 76 2.65 -4.75 -21.54
C LEU A 76 4.12 -5.04 -21.30
N ASP A 77 4.95 -4.80 -22.32
CA ASP A 77 6.39 -4.78 -22.13
C ASP A 77 6.81 -3.45 -21.47
N VAL A 78 7.74 -3.54 -20.53
CA VAL A 78 8.29 -2.37 -19.84
C VAL A 78 9.00 -1.47 -20.85
N ASP A 79 9.70 -2.04 -21.83
CA ASP A 79 10.42 -1.29 -22.86
C ASP A 79 9.43 -0.52 -23.77
N ASP A 80 8.29 -1.12 -24.10
CA ASP A 80 7.23 -0.48 -24.88
C ASP A 80 6.62 0.71 -24.13
N ILE A 81 6.41 0.59 -22.82
CA ILE A 81 5.91 1.69 -21.98
C ILE A 81 6.92 2.84 -21.95
N ILE A 82 8.20 2.53 -21.74
CA ILE A 82 9.28 3.52 -21.71
C ILE A 82 9.36 4.23 -23.05
N ALA A 83 9.37 3.52 -24.16
CA ALA A 83 9.41 4.11 -25.49
C ALA A 83 8.21 5.06 -25.74
N LYS A 84 7.00 4.64 -25.36
CA LYS A 84 5.78 5.47 -25.51
C LYS A 84 5.83 6.76 -24.72
N LYS A 85 6.29 6.70 -23.46
CA LYS A 85 6.35 7.86 -22.57
C LYS A 85 7.52 8.78 -22.92
N SER A 86 8.64 8.22 -23.36
CA SER A 86 9.82 8.99 -23.78
C SER A 86 9.55 9.78 -25.05
N ALA A 87 8.70 9.27 -25.96
CA ALA A 87 8.29 9.99 -27.17
C ALA A 87 7.36 11.20 -26.91
N GLN A 88 6.87 11.37 -25.68
CA GLN A 88 6.01 12.49 -25.28
C GLN A 88 6.79 13.64 -24.62
N TRP A 89 8.11 13.51 -24.46
CA TRP A 89 8.99 14.50 -23.84
C TRP A 89 9.87 15.19 -24.88
#